data_AF-A0ABC8KT10-F1
#
_entry.id   AF-A0ABC8KT10-F1
#
_cell.length_a   1.000
_cell.length_b   1.000
_cell.length_c   1.000
_cell.angle_alpha   90.00
_cell.angle_beta   90.00
_cell.angle_gamma   90.00
#
_symmetry.space_group_name_H-M   'P 1'
#
loop_
_entity.id
_entity.type
_entity.pdbx_description
1 polymer ?
#
loop_
_entity_poly.entity_id
_entity_poly.type
_entity_poly.pdbx_seq_one_letter_code
_entity_poly.pdbx_strand_id
1 'polypeptide(L)'
;MIKNPCFYSSRVFFSKKDEMFHILGYGGHLIGSWDPCKPSEDPKLKTLHFQKLPKLPKATRELMDSCCKSEHLVESPTGETLLVKMYRKTAEINKDGIAKIKTRALMVFKIDEEGNAVYTQDIGDLVIFLSDSEPFCAPSASFPGLHSNHVEFLEAFNEVAYIDLSGHAFISYIDSHFPAYYIPPQKLEKLFRNFFFFFE
;
A
#
# COMPACT_ATOMS: atom_id res chain seq x y z
N MET A 1 -6.95 -3.80 23.56
CA MET A 1 -6.00 -2.97 22.77
C MET A 1 -4.67 -3.72 22.68
N ILE A 2 -4.13 -3.90 21.47
CA ILE A 2 -2.90 -4.69 21.27
C ILE A 2 -1.71 -3.92 21.85
N LYS A 3 -1.00 -4.50 22.83
CA LYS A 3 0.13 -3.85 23.54
C LYS A 3 1.50 -4.10 22.91
N ASN A 4 1.57 -4.77 21.75
CA ASN A 4 2.85 -5.06 21.11
C ASN A 4 3.44 -3.75 20.52
N PRO A 5 4.68 -3.37 20.89
CA PRO A 5 5.30 -2.13 20.43
C PRO A 5 5.39 -1.97 18.91
N CYS A 6 5.38 -3.07 18.15
CA CYS A 6 5.41 -3.01 16.69
C CYS A 6 4.21 -2.27 16.08
N PHE A 7 3.13 -2.04 16.83
CA PHE A 7 1.92 -1.37 16.33
C PHE A 7 1.85 0.13 16.65
N TYR A 8 2.81 0.71 17.38
CA TYR A 8 2.72 2.06 17.97
C TYR A 8 2.49 3.21 16.96
N SER A 9 2.89 3.03 15.69
CA SER A 9 2.68 4.00 14.61
C SER A 9 2.05 3.38 13.37
N SER A 10 1.42 2.22 13.54
CA SER A 10 0.85 1.45 12.44
C SER A 10 -0.52 1.98 12.05
N ARG A 11 -0.80 2.02 10.74
CA ARG A 11 -2.14 2.33 10.25
C ARG A 11 -3.08 1.17 10.54
N VAL A 12 -4.30 1.53 10.93
CA VAL A 12 -5.43 0.62 11.07
C VAL A 12 -6.28 0.74 9.81
N PHE A 13 -6.81 -0.38 9.33
CA PHE A 13 -7.83 -0.39 8.27
C PHE A 13 -8.97 -1.33 8.67
N PHE A 14 -10.14 -1.13 8.08
CA PHE A 14 -11.29 -2.01 8.30
C PHE A 14 -11.41 -3.03 7.17
N SER A 15 -11.38 -4.32 7.52
CA SER A 15 -11.63 -5.41 6.57
C SER A 15 -13.12 -5.63 6.43
N LYS A 16 -13.66 -5.49 5.21
CA LYS A 16 -15.08 -5.79 4.97
C LYS A 16 -15.31 -7.29 4.89
N LYS A 17 -14.31 -8.04 4.40
CA LYS A 17 -14.35 -9.51 4.38
C LYS A 17 -14.52 -10.07 5.79
N ASP A 18 -13.73 -9.58 6.74
CA ASP A 18 -13.65 -10.15 8.09
C ASP A 18 -14.54 -9.42 9.11
N GLU A 19 -15.16 -8.30 8.72
CA GLU A 19 -15.93 -7.38 9.57
C GLU A 19 -15.16 -6.94 10.84
N MET A 20 -13.85 -6.75 10.69
CA MET A 20 -12.93 -6.45 11.79
C MET A 20 -11.90 -5.38 11.40
N PHE A 21 -11.36 -4.70 12.41
CA PHE A 21 -10.22 -3.82 12.22
C PHE A 21 -8.93 -4.62 12.24
N HIS A 22 -8.07 -4.32 11.29
CA HIS A 22 -6.76 -4.92 11.14
C HIS A 22 -5.67 -3.84 11.30
N ILE A 23 -4.58 -4.21 11.95
CA ILE A 23 -3.40 -3.35 12.12
C ILE A 23 -2.16 -4.16 11.73
N LEU A 24 -1.33 -3.58 10.87
CA LEU A 24 -0.09 -4.21 10.42
C LEU A 24 1.07 -3.73 11.29
N GLY A 25 1.80 -4.64 11.92
CA GLY A 25 2.95 -4.32 12.74
C GLY A 25 4.10 -3.78 11.89
N TYR A 26 4.91 -2.89 12.45
CA TYR A 26 6.12 -2.37 11.85
C TYR A 26 7.01 -3.49 11.30
N GLY A 27 7.50 -3.32 10.07
CA GLY A 27 8.23 -4.35 9.33
C GLY A 27 7.31 -5.36 8.62
N GLY A 28 6.00 -5.32 8.84
CA GLY A 28 4.99 -6.11 8.13
C GLY A 28 5.06 -7.61 8.39
N HIS A 29 5.47 -8.03 9.58
CA HIS A 29 5.57 -9.46 9.94
C HIS A 29 4.40 -9.97 10.80
N LEU A 30 3.57 -9.07 11.31
CA LEU A 30 2.46 -9.39 12.20
C LEU A 30 1.23 -8.57 11.79
N ILE A 31 0.07 -9.22 11.74
CA ILE A 31 -1.23 -8.56 11.64
C ILE A 31 -1.95 -8.79 12.97
N GLY A 32 -2.46 -7.72 13.57
CA GLY A 32 -3.43 -7.81 14.64
C GLY A 32 -4.84 -7.55 14.12
N SER A 33 -5.82 -8.31 14.61
CA SER A 33 -7.22 -8.17 14.24
C SER A 33 -8.10 -8.10 15.49
N TRP A 34 -9.09 -7.21 15.49
CA TRP A 34 -10.08 -7.11 16.57
C TRP A 34 -11.43 -6.55 16.09
N ASP A 35 -12.49 -6.95 16.80
CA ASP A 35 -13.83 -6.36 16.68
C ASP A 35 -14.09 -5.45 17.90
N PRO A 36 -14.20 -4.13 17.72
CA PRO A 36 -14.53 -3.20 18.82
C PRO A 36 -15.89 -3.48 19.47
N CYS A 37 -16.84 -4.04 18.72
CA CYS A 37 -18.18 -4.38 19.21
C CYS A 37 -18.21 -5.71 19.98
N LYS A 38 -17.20 -6.56 19.78
CA LYS A 38 -17.01 -7.83 20.50
C LYS A 38 -15.61 -7.87 21.11
N PRO A 39 -15.36 -7.05 22.15
CA PRO A 39 -14.05 -6.95 22.75
C PRO A 39 -13.62 -8.31 23.32
N SER A 40 -12.53 -8.84 22.79
CA SER A 40 -11.82 -10.00 23.33
C SER A 40 -10.63 -9.50 24.15
N GLU A 41 -10.33 -10.16 25.27
CA GLU A 41 -9.11 -9.89 26.05
C GLU A 41 -7.85 -10.22 25.23
N ASP A 42 -7.96 -11.21 24.33
CA ASP A 42 -6.90 -11.63 23.43
C ASP A 42 -7.20 -11.17 21.99
N PRO A 43 -6.50 -10.15 21.46
CA PRO A 43 -6.59 -9.78 20.05
C PRO A 43 -5.96 -10.88 19.18
N LYS A 44 -6.57 -11.14 18.02
CA LYS A 44 -6.07 -12.17 17.10
C LYS A 44 -4.78 -11.67 16.46
N LEU A 45 -3.67 -12.33 16.73
CA LEU A 45 -2.39 -12.05 16.09
C LEU A 45 -2.10 -13.12 15.04
N LYS A 46 -1.74 -12.67 13.84
CA LYS A 46 -1.35 -13.51 12.70
C LYS A 46 0.07 -13.16 12.29
N THR A 47 0.95 -14.14 12.29
CA THR A 47 2.32 -14.00 11.78
C THR A 47 2.33 -14.16 10.28
N LEU A 48 3.08 -13.30 9.58
CA LEU A 48 3.21 -13.36 8.13
C LEU A 48 4.46 -14.14 7.72
N HIS A 49 4.25 -15.16 6.90
CA HIS A 49 5.30 -16.04 6.36
C HIS A 49 5.57 -15.69 4.90
N PHE A 50 6.69 -15.02 4.63
CA PHE A 50 7.04 -14.55 3.29
C PHE A 50 7.54 -15.68 2.40
N GLN A 51 6.91 -15.84 1.24
CA GLN A 51 7.19 -16.92 0.29
C GLN A 51 7.45 -16.39 -1.12
N LYS A 52 8.10 -17.23 -1.94
CA LYS A 52 8.41 -16.95 -3.36
C LYS A 52 9.13 -15.62 -3.59
N LEU A 53 9.96 -15.21 -2.63
CA LEU A 53 10.77 -14.00 -2.77
C LEU A 53 11.62 -14.08 -4.05
N PRO A 54 11.70 -13.00 -4.85
CA PRO A 54 12.47 -13.01 -6.07
C PRO A 54 13.96 -13.16 -5.75
N LYS A 55 14.68 -13.87 -6.61
CA LYS A 55 16.14 -13.92 -6.56
C LYS A 55 16.70 -12.59 -7.07
N LEU A 56 16.96 -11.67 -6.15
CA LEU A 56 17.47 -10.35 -6.49
C LEU A 56 18.99 -10.37 -6.72
N PRO A 57 19.50 -9.64 -7.74
CA PRO A 57 20.92 -9.38 -7.88
C PRO A 57 21.49 -8.70 -6.63
N LYS A 58 22.79 -8.92 -6.35
CA LYS A 58 23.47 -8.36 -5.17
C LYS A 58 23.31 -6.84 -5.06
N ALA A 59 23.52 -6.12 -6.16
CA ALA A 59 23.39 -4.66 -6.19
C ALA A 59 21.96 -4.18 -5.86
N THR A 60 20.93 -4.89 -6.36
CA THR A 60 19.53 -4.59 -6.05
C THR A 60 19.23 -4.83 -4.57
N ARG A 61 19.74 -5.93 -4.00
CA ARG A 61 19.60 -6.22 -2.57
C ARG A 61 20.27 -5.15 -1.70
N GLU A 62 21.50 -4.77 -2.01
CA GLU A 62 22.23 -3.72 -1.30
C GLU A 62 21.52 -2.36 -1.40
N LEU A 63 20.96 -2.03 -2.57
CA LEU A 63 20.14 -0.84 -2.75
C LEU A 63 18.91 -0.87 -1.82
N MET A 64 18.15 -1.97 -1.82
CA MET A 64 16.96 -2.13 -0.97
C MET A 64 17.28 -2.14 0.52
N ASP A 65 18.40 -2.74 0.93
CA ASP A 65 18.86 -2.76 2.33
C ASP A 65 19.22 -1.34 2.83
N SER A 66 19.64 -0.45 1.92
CA SER A 66 19.92 0.96 2.23
C SER A 66 18.69 1.88 2.22
N CYS A 67 17.50 1.36 1.91
CA CYS A 67 16.27 2.13 1.83
C CYS A 67 15.50 2.14 3.15
N CYS A 68 14.79 3.24 3.42
CA CYS A 68 13.68 3.25 4.36
C CYS A 68 12.54 2.38 3.80
N LYS A 69 11.85 1.66 4.69
CA LYS A 69 10.78 0.73 4.32
C LYS A 69 9.46 1.24 4.87
N SER A 70 8.40 1.14 4.06
CA SER A 70 7.03 1.33 4.53
C SER A 70 6.14 0.21 4.04
N GLU A 71 5.14 -0.11 4.86
CA GLU A 71 4.20 -1.20 4.60
C GLU A 71 2.76 -0.69 4.56
N HIS A 72 2.00 -1.17 3.57
CA HIS A 72 0.61 -0.80 3.35
C HIS A 72 -0.21 -2.07 3.13
N LEU A 73 -1.20 -2.29 3.99
CA LEU A 73 -2.14 -3.40 3.86
C LEU A 73 -3.38 -2.88 3.15
N VAL A 74 -3.86 -3.63 2.15
CA VAL A 74 -4.95 -3.23 1.27
C VAL A 74 -5.89 -4.41 1.04
N GLU A 75 -7.19 -4.19 1.14
CA GLU A 75 -8.20 -5.17 0.75
C GLU A 75 -8.69 -4.89 -0.66
N SER A 76 -8.64 -5.92 -1.51
CA SER A 76 -9.19 -5.87 -2.87
C SER A 76 -10.72 -5.94 -2.85
N PRO A 77 -11.40 -5.55 -3.95
CA PRO A 77 -12.84 -5.68 -4.08
C PRO A 77 -13.37 -7.12 -3.91
N THR A 78 -12.53 -8.13 -4.17
CA THR A 78 -12.85 -9.56 -4.01
C THR A 78 -12.60 -10.07 -2.59
N GLY A 79 -12.09 -9.23 -1.69
CA GLY A 79 -11.74 -9.60 -0.31
C GLY A 79 -10.34 -10.22 -0.16
N GLU A 80 -9.56 -10.36 -1.24
CA GLU A 80 -8.14 -10.73 -1.12
C GLU A 80 -7.38 -9.61 -0.40
N THR A 81 -6.51 -9.97 0.55
CA THR A 81 -5.63 -9.03 1.25
C THR A 81 -4.27 -8.96 0.58
N LEU A 82 -3.82 -7.75 0.27
CA LEU A 82 -2.56 -7.43 -0.38
C LEU A 82 -1.68 -6.62 0.56
N LEU A 83 -0.41 -7.01 0.70
CA LEU A 83 0.60 -6.23 1.40
C LEU A 83 1.57 -5.62 0.39
N VAL A 84 1.66 -4.30 0.40
CA VAL A 84 2.65 -3.54 -0.37
C VAL A 84 3.80 -3.14 0.54
N LYS A 85 5.03 -3.51 0.16
CA LYS A 85 6.28 -3.06 0.77
C LYS A 85 6.97 -2.09 -0.17
N MET A 86 7.15 -0.85 0.26
CA MET A 86 7.85 0.19 -0.48
C MET A 86 9.25 0.42 0.09
N TYR A 87 10.23 0.58 -0.79
CA TYR A 87 11.62 0.83 -0.46
C TYR A 87 11.99 2.19 -1.03
N ARG A 88 12.23 3.16 -0.14
CA ARG A 88 12.41 4.56 -0.47
C ARG A 88 13.76 5.07 0.01
N LYS A 89 14.39 5.94 -0.79
CA LYS A 89 15.70 6.50 -0.46
C LYS A 89 15.79 7.95 -0.93
N THR A 90 16.48 8.78 -0.14
CA THR A 90 16.82 10.15 -0.53
C THR A 90 17.49 10.14 -1.90
N ALA A 91 16.91 10.88 -2.85
CA ALA A 91 17.44 11.08 -4.17
C ALA A 91 18.31 12.35 -4.23
N GLU A 92 17.81 13.43 -3.63
CA GLU A 92 18.53 14.71 -3.53
C GLU A 92 18.12 15.43 -2.25
N ILE A 93 18.96 16.36 -1.80
CA ILE A 93 18.62 17.32 -0.74
C ILE A 93 18.65 18.69 -1.40
N ASN A 94 17.52 19.42 -1.31
CA ASN A 94 17.44 20.73 -1.94
C ASN A 94 18.25 21.78 -1.14
N LYS A 95 18.33 23.01 -1.68
CA LYS A 95 19.08 24.11 -1.05
C LYS A 95 18.58 24.49 0.35
N ASP A 96 17.32 24.19 0.65
CA ASP A 96 16.67 24.46 1.94
C ASP A 96 16.87 23.32 2.95
N GLY A 97 17.65 22.28 2.60
CA GLY A 97 17.91 21.13 3.46
C GLY A 97 16.79 20.08 3.47
N ILE A 98 15.78 20.21 2.62
CA ILE A 98 14.67 19.26 2.51
C ILE A 98 15.09 18.09 1.62
N ALA A 99 15.03 16.88 2.18
CA ALA A 99 15.31 15.65 1.47
C ALA A 99 14.14 15.29 0.54
N LYS A 100 14.43 15.19 -0.76
CA LYS A 100 13.53 14.59 -1.74
C LYS A 100 13.77 13.10 -1.80
N ILE A 101 12.74 12.32 -1.53
CA ILE A 101 12.81 10.87 -1.42
C ILE A 101 12.14 10.27 -2.65
N LYS A 102 12.76 9.24 -3.22
CA LYS A 102 12.16 8.48 -4.32
C LYS A 102 12.02 7.01 -3.97
N THR A 103 10.98 6.41 -4.52
CA THR A 103 10.78 4.98 -4.51
C THR A 103 11.85 4.32 -5.39
N ARG A 104 12.50 3.29 -4.85
CA ARG A 104 13.58 2.54 -5.50
C ARG A 104 13.18 1.11 -5.82
N ALA A 105 12.28 0.55 -5.02
CA ALA A 105 11.66 -0.74 -5.27
C ALA A 105 10.30 -0.81 -4.58
N LEU A 106 9.45 -1.67 -5.09
CA LEU A 106 8.15 -2.00 -4.53
C LEU A 106 7.93 -3.51 -4.66
N MET A 107 7.35 -4.11 -3.63
CA MET A 107 6.95 -5.52 -3.64
C MET A 107 5.51 -5.66 -3.18
N VAL A 108 4.75 -6.52 -3.85
CA VAL A 108 3.38 -6.86 -3.47
C VAL A 108 3.31 -8.32 -3.08
N PHE A 109 2.58 -8.60 -2.01
CA PHE A 109 2.33 -9.94 -1.50
C PHE A 109 0.84 -10.19 -1.39
N LYS A 110 0.36 -11.33 -1.88
CA LYS A 110 -0.98 -11.84 -1.55
C LYS A 110 -0.92 -12.55 -0.22
N ILE A 111 -1.82 -12.22 0.69
CA ILE A 111 -1.90 -12.84 2.03
C ILE A 111 -3.12 -13.76 2.08
N ASP A 112 -2.89 -15.01 2.44
CA ASP A 112 -3.96 -15.99 2.68
C ASP A 112 -4.44 -16.01 4.14
N GLU A 113 -5.37 -16.92 4.44
CA GLU A 113 -6.02 -17.00 5.74
C GLU A 113 -5.06 -17.53 6.82
N GLU A 114 -4.08 -18.34 6.44
CA GLU A 114 -3.03 -18.89 7.30
C GLU A 114 -1.91 -17.88 7.58
N GLY A 115 -1.83 -16.78 6.82
CA GLY A 115 -0.80 -15.76 6.96
C GLY A 115 0.42 -15.98 6.05
N ASN A 116 0.31 -16.83 5.03
CA ASN A 116 1.33 -16.89 4.00
C ASN A 116 1.26 -15.64 3.12
N ALA A 117 2.37 -14.90 3.08
CA ALA A 117 2.54 -13.72 2.25
C ALA A 117 3.34 -14.11 0.99
N VAL A 118 2.62 -14.40 -0.10
CA VAL A 118 3.21 -14.88 -1.36
C VAL A 118 3.50 -13.70 -2.27
N TYR A 119 4.79 -13.51 -2.63
CA TYR A 119 5.18 -12.47 -3.57
C TYR A 119 4.48 -12.63 -4.92
N THR A 120 4.03 -11.52 -5.50
CA THR A 120 3.43 -11.46 -6.83
C THR A 120 3.91 -10.25 -7.63
N GLN A 121 3.99 -10.42 -8.94
CA GLN A 121 4.17 -9.37 -9.94
C GLN A 121 2.90 -9.12 -10.76
N ASP A 122 1.83 -9.82 -10.40
CA ASP A 122 0.55 -9.79 -11.07
C ASP A 122 -0.58 -9.76 -10.04
N ILE A 123 -1.33 -8.66 -10.04
CA ILE A 123 -2.56 -8.48 -9.26
C ILE A 123 -3.80 -8.49 -10.16
N GLY A 124 -3.67 -8.85 -11.44
CA GLY A 124 -4.75 -8.94 -12.40
C GLY A 124 -5.24 -7.57 -12.86
N ASP A 125 -6.56 -7.40 -12.91
CA ASP A 125 -7.22 -6.18 -13.36
C ASP A 125 -7.17 -5.04 -12.32
N LEU A 126 -6.52 -5.25 -11.18
CA LEU A 126 -6.51 -4.33 -10.05
C LEU A 126 -5.49 -3.19 -10.19
N VAL A 127 -5.80 -2.09 -9.52
CA VAL A 127 -4.90 -0.96 -9.23
C VAL A 127 -4.91 -0.69 -7.74
N ILE A 128 -3.73 -0.57 -7.15
CA ILE A 128 -3.57 -0.18 -5.74
C ILE A 128 -3.25 1.31 -5.67
N PHE A 129 -3.99 2.03 -4.84
CA PHE A 129 -3.80 3.45 -4.60
C PHE A 129 -3.21 3.66 -3.21
N LEU A 130 -2.04 4.29 -3.17
CA LEU A 130 -1.32 4.63 -1.96
C LEU A 130 -1.18 6.15 -1.86
N SER A 131 -1.60 6.71 -0.73
CA SER A 131 -1.48 8.14 -0.47
C SER A 131 -1.38 8.45 1.02
N ASP A 132 -1.45 9.74 1.37
CA ASP A 132 -1.53 10.18 2.77
C ASP A 132 -2.88 9.80 3.42
N SER A 133 -3.87 9.36 2.62
CA SER A 133 -5.12 8.73 3.05
C SER A 133 -5.01 7.21 3.26
N GLU A 134 -6.13 6.57 3.63
CA GLU A 134 -6.21 5.11 3.72
C GLU A 134 -5.98 4.46 2.34
N PRO A 135 -5.03 3.52 2.22
CA PRO A 135 -4.81 2.75 1.00
C PRO A 135 -6.07 2.01 0.56
N PHE A 136 -6.31 1.94 -0.75
CA PHE A 136 -7.40 1.12 -1.29
C PHE A 136 -7.02 0.47 -2.62
N CYS A 137 -7.83 -0.48 -3.03
CA CYS A 137 -7.67 -1.22 -4.28
C CYS A 137 -8.97 -1.18 -5.06
N ALA A 138 -8.88 -1.02 -6.39
CA ALA A 138 -10.03 -0.99 -7.27
C ALA A 138 -9.73 -1.66 -8.63
N PRO A 139 -10.75 -2.16 -9.34
CA PRO A 139 -10.54 -2.69 -10.68
C PRO A 139 -10.27 -1.55 -11.65
N SER A 140 -9.20 -1.64 -12.43
CA SER A 140 -8.86 -0.68 -13.50
C SER A 140 -10.03 -0.47 -14.47
N ALA A 141 -10.73 -1.54 -14.84
CA ALA A 141 -11.89 -1.49 -15.72
C ALA A 141 -13.06 -0.64 -15.20
N SER A 142 -13.07 -0.29 -13.91
CA SER A 142 -14.10 0.57 -13.32
C SER A 142 -13.86 2.07 -13.57
N PHE A 143 -12.66 2.48 -13.99
CA PHE A 143 -12.30 3.89 -14.16
C PHE A 143 -11.51 4.11 -15.46
N PRO A 144 -11.98 5.00 -16.36
CA PRO A 144 -11.24 5.35 -17.57
C PRO A 144 -9.84 5.87 -17.26
N GLY A 145 -8.84 5.42 -18.02
CA GLY A 145 -7.45 5.90 -17.91
C GLY A 145 -6.58 5.17 -16.88
N LEU A 146 -7.14 4.24 -16.11
CA LEU A 146 -6.34 3.38 -15.23
C LEU A 146 -5.71 2.21 -15.99
N HIS A 147 -4.51 1.81 -15.57
CA HIS A 147 -3.81 0.64 -16.07
C HIS A 147 -3.89 -0.50 -15.06
N SER A 148 -4.34 -1.69 -15.49
CA SER A 148 -4.34 -2.90 -14.68
C SER A 148 -2.95 -3.30 -14.21
N ASN A 149 -2.83 -4.01 -13.09
CA ASN A 149 -1.57 -4.49 -12.54
C ASN A 149 -0.60 -3.38 -12.11
N HIS A 150 -1.14 -2.28 -11.57
CA HIS A 150 -0.36 -1.11 -11.18
C HIS A 150 -0.51 -0.75 -9.70
N VAL A 151 0.50 -0.06 -9.18
CA VAL A 151 0.43 0.72 -7.94
C VAL A 151 0.63 2.18 -8.29
N GLU A 152 -0.35 3.00 -7.90
CA GLU A 152 -0.25 4.46 -7.95
C GLU A 152 0.04 5.00 -6.55
N PHE A 153 1.04 5.88 -6.45
CA PHE A 153 1.49 6.46 -5.20
C PHE A 153 1.54 7.99 -5.30
N LEU A 154 0.92 8.66 -4.34
CA LEU A 154 0.96 10.11 -4.16
C LEU A 154 1.42 10.44 -2.76
N GLU A 155 2.50 11.21 -2.63
CA GLU A 155 2.95 11.76 -1.34
C GLU A 155 3.17 13.26 -1.47
N ALA A 156 2.57 14.03 -0.56
CA ALA A 156 2.58 15.48 -0.65
C ALA A 156 4.02 16.00 -0.67
N PHE A 157 4.30 16.89 -1.61
CA PHE A 157 5.60 17.56 -1.78
C PHE A 157 6.80 16.64 -2.07
N ASN A 158 6.57 15.35 -2.37
CA ASN A 158 7.67 14.40 -2.50
C ASN A 158 7.64 13.60 -3.81
N GLU A 159 6.69 12.69 -3.98
CA GLU A 159 6.71 11.78 -5.13
C GLU A 159 5.30 11.45 -5.62
N VAL A 160 5.14 11.53 -6.93
CA VAL A 160 4.07 10.87 -7.69
C VAL A 160 4.71 9.71 -8.43
N ALA A 161 4.22 8.49 -8.22
CA ALA A 161 4.74 7.30 -8.88
C ALA A 161 3.63 6.41 -9.45
N TYR A 162 3.83 5.95 -10.67
CA TYR A 162 3.02 4.93 -11.35
C TYR A 162 3.91 3.73 -11.62
N ILE A 163 3.58 2.60 -11.00
CA ILE A 163 4.47 1.44 -10.92
C ILE A 163 3.75 0.23 -11.52
N ASP A 164 4.24 -0.24 -12.65
CA ASP A 164 3.83 -1.51 -13.25
C ASP A 164 4.52 -2.67 -12.53
N LEU A 165 3.74 -3.57 -11.93
CA LEU A 165 4.26 -4.69 -11.14
C LEU A 165 4.96 -5.76 -11.99
N SER A 166 4.69 -5.79 -13.30
CA SER A 166 5.34 -6.73 -14.23
C SER A 166 6.80 -6.35 -14.52
N GLY A 167 7.25 -5.18 -14.05
CA GLY A 167 8.64 -4.73 -14.15
C GLY A 167 8.98 -3.97 -15.44
N HIS A 168 7.98 -3.61 -16.25
CA HIS A 168 8.19 -2.94 -17.54
C HIS A 168 8.22 -1.41 -17.45
N ALA A 169 7.58 -0.81 -16.44
CA ALA A 169 7.52 0.64 -16.32
C ALA A 169 7.52 1.13 -14.86
N PHE A 170 8.41 2.08 -14.58
CA PHE A 170 8.48 2.82 -13.33
C PHE A 170 8.58 4.30 -13.69
N ILE A 171 7.48 5.04 -13.57
CA ILE A 171 7.46 6.48 -13.81
C ILE A 171 7.30 7.15 -12.46
N SER A 172 8.30 7.93 -12.03
CA SER A 172 8.16 8.80 -10.87
C SER A 172 8.72 10.18 -11.08
N TYR A 173 7.97 11.18 -10.64
CA TYR A 173 8.34 12.59 -10.67
C TYR A 173 7.97 13.26 -9.35
N ILE A 174 8.61 14.40 -9.10
CA ILE A 174 8.41 15.18 -7.89
C ILE A 174 7.46 16.31 -8.26
N ASP A 175 6.33 16.40 -7.57
CA ASP A 175 5.37 17.48 -7.74
C ASP A 175 5.04 18.12 -6.40
N SER A 176 5.11 19.45 -6.35
CA SER A 176 4.87 20.25 -5.15
C SER A 176 3.47 20.87 -5.11
N HIS A 177 2.60 20.61 -6.10
CA HIS A 177 1.34 21.35 -6.27
C HIS A 177 0.05 20.53 -6.12
N PHE A 178 0.13 19.22 -5.88
CA PHE A 178 -1.07 18.37 -5.82
C PHE A 178 -1.48 17.99 -4.39
N PRO A 179 -2.79 17.97 -4.07
CA PRO A 179 -3.28 17.31 -2.87
C PRO A 179 -2.96 15.80 -2.98
N ALA A 180 -2.20 15.29 -2.01
CA ALA A 180 -1.72 13.91 -2.04
C ALA A 180 -2.71 12.91 -1.43
N TYR A 181 -3.96 12.97 -1.89
CA TYR A 181 -5.01 12.09 -1.40
C TYR A 181 -5.76 11.46 -2.56
N TYR A 182 -5.65 10.15 -2.68
CA TYR A 182 -6.68 9.38 -3.37
C TYR A 182 -7.88 9.20 -2.44
N ILE A 183 -9.07 9.39 -3.00
CA ILE A 183 -10.34 9.16 -2.30
C ILE A 183 -10.89 7.82 -2.81
N PRO A 184 -11.15 6.84 -1.94
CA PRO A 184 -11.76 5.58 -2.35
C PRO A 184 -13.11 5.84 -3.04
N PRO A 185 -13.49 5.01 -4.04
CA PRO A 185 -14.77 5.13 -4.72
C PRO A 185 -15.93 5.12 -3.71
N GLN A 186 -16.69 6.20 -3.68
CA GLN A 186 -17.86 6.31 -2.81
C GLN A 186 -19.01 5.51 -3.44
N LYS A 187 -19.69 4.68 -2.65
CA LYS A 187 -20.98 4.11 -3.03
C LYS A 187 -22.01 5.25 -3.00
N LEU A 188 -22.02 6.08 -4.04
CA LEU A 188 -23.05 7.07 -4.21
C LEU A 188 -24.34 6.33 -4.57
N GLU A 189 -25.33 6.36 -3.68
CA GLU A 189 -26.70 6.00 -4.03
C GLU A 189 -27.15 6.91 -5.17
N LYS A 190 -27.01 6.43 -6.41
CA LYS A 190 -27.59 7.00 -7.64
C LYS A 190 -27.58 8.54 -7.78
N LEU A 191 -26.55 9.25 -7.36
CA LEU A 191 -26.39 10.66 -7.71
C LEU A 191 -24.91 10.95 -7.96
N PHE A 192 -24.62 11.41 -9.18
CA PHE A 192 -23.32 11.78 -9.76
C PHE A 192 -22.45 10.63 -10.27
N ARG A 193 -22.65 10.33 -11.55
CA ARG A 193 -21.81 9.43 -12.36
C ARG A 193 -20.47 10.03 -12.79
N ASN A 194 -20.07 11.21 -12.28
CA ASN A 194 -18.85 11.90 -12.67
C ASN A 194 -18.41 12.83 -11.52
N PHE A 195 -17.54 12.37 -10.63
CA PHE A 195 -16.62 13.25 -9.89
C PHE A 195 -15.43 12.40 -9.44
N PHE A 196 -14.64 11.97 -10.42
CA PHE A 196 -13.21 11.76 -10.23
C PHE A 196 -12.55 12.71 -11.21
N PHE A 197 -12.28 13.94 -10.79
CA PHE A 197 -11.22 14.80 -11.31
C PHE A 197 -11.03 15.98 -10.35
N PHE A 198 -9.76 16.21 -10.01
CA PHE A 198 -9.11 17.40 -9.43
C PHE A 198 -10.00 18.47 -8.76
N PHE A 199 -9.72 18.78 -7.50
CA PHE A 199 -9.91 20.15 -7.02
C PHE A 199 -8.97 21.05 -7.83
N GLU A 200 -9.54 22.04 -8.51
CA GLU A 200 -8.86 23.10 -9.28
C GLU A 200 -7.79 23.86 -8.46
#